data_AF-A0A4V3FNV6-F1
#
_entry.id   AF-A0A4V3FNV6-F1
#
_cell.length_a   1.000
_cell.length_b   1.000
_cell.length_c   1.000
_cell.angle_alpha   90.00
_cell.angle_beta   90.00
_cell.angle_gamma   90.00
#
_symmetry.space_group_name_H-M   'P 1'
#
loop_
_entity.id
_entity.type
_entity.pdbx_description
1 polymer ?
#
loop_
_entity_poly.entity_id
_entity_poly.type
_entity_poly.pdbx_seq_one_letter_code
_entity_poly.pdbx_strand_id
1 'polypeptide(L)'
;MLSQFYSLITKFATETTTTAATKNTNWVYLVVGIILVLLTLVLLLIYKHSLKKMRDFKELQLNQYKLDNPRKKGVSYENSGLYLPAWQRAKYNLPLFLSVVSITSTIFFFVLAAK
;
A
#
# COMPACT_ATOMS: atom_id res chain seq x y z
N MET A 1 -35.05 43.81 27.42
CA MET A 1 -33.96 44.03 26.43
C MET A 1 -32.82 43.00 26.53
N LEU A 2 -32.31 42.67 27.72
CA LEU A 2 -31.20 41.71 27.89
C LEU A 2 -31.47 40.28 27.38
N SER A 3 -32.70 39.76 27.54
CA SER A 3 -33.07 38.41 27.09
C SER A 3 -33.02 38.23 25.57
N GLN A 4 -33.42 39.25 24.79
CA GLN A 4 -33.35 39.17 23.34
C GLN A 4 -31.91 39.23 22.83
N PHE A 5 -31.06 40.04 23.48
CA PHE A 5 -29.64 40.12 23.18
C PHE A 5 -28.92 38.79 23.43
N TYR A 6 -29.23 38.12 24.54
CA TYR A 6 -28.72 36.77 24.82
C TYR A 6 -29.14 35.75 23.75
N SER A 7 -30.42 35.77 23.33
CA SER A 7 -30.91 34.87 22.27
C SER A 7 -30.21 35.11 20.91
N LEU A 8 -29.86 36.37 20.64
CA LEU A 8 -29.21 36.79 19.41
C LEU A 8 -27.75 36.34 19.38
N ILE A 9 -27.05 36.45 20.52
CA ILE A 9 -25.69 35.94 20.71
C ILE A 9 -25.67 34.41 20.58
N THR A 10 -26.63 33.70 21.20
CA THR A 10 -26.67 32.24 21.09
C THR A 10 -26.97 31.77 19.66
N LYS A 11 -27.84 32.46 18.92
CA LYS A 11 -28.10 32.14 17.51
C LYS A 11 -26.88 32.40 16.63
N PHE A 12 -26.20 33.54 16.80
CA PHE A 12 -24.94 33.84 16.10
C PHE A 12 -23.82 32.83 16.41
N ALA A 13 -23.67 32.41 17.67
CA ALA A 13 -22.67 31.43 18.08
C ALA A 13 -22.97 30.01 17.54
N THR A 14 -24.25 29.67 17.41
CA THR A 14 -24.69 28.38 16.86
C THR A 14 -24.54 28.35 15.33
N GLU A 15 -24.86 29.45 14.65
CA GLU A 15 -24.71 29.56 13.19
C GLU A 15 -23.23 29.59 12.74
N THR A 16 -22.33 30.19 13.53
CA THR A 16 -20.89 30.18 13.22
C THR A 16 -20.22 28.82 13.41
N THR A 17 -20.74 27.96 14.29
CA THR A 17 -20.19 26.61 14.52
C THR A 17 -20.77 25.58 13.54
N THR A 18 -22.01 25.74 13.07
CA THR A 18 -22.62 24.79 12.11
C THR A 18 -22.28 25.07 10.65
N THR A 19 -21.85 26.29 10.30
CA THR A 19 -21.59 26.65 8.89
C THR A 19 -20.12 26.45 8.48
N ALA A 20 -19.19 26.41 9.44
CA ALA A 20 -17.75 26.23 9.19
C ALA A 20 -17.30 24.75 9.18
N ALA A 21 -18.08 23.82 9.74
CA ALA A 21 -17.65 22.44 9.96
C ALA A 21 -18.03 21.44 8.83
N THR A 22 -18.83 21.84 7.84
CA THR A 22 -19.60 20.84 7.08
C THR A 22 -19.49 20.91 5.56
N LYS A 23 -18.64 21.79 4.98
CA LYS A 23 -18.60 21.95 3.52
C LYS A 23 -17.25 21.71 2.82
N ASN A 24 -16.16 21.39 3.54
CA ASN A 24 -14.82 21.30 2.91
C ASN A 24 -13.96 20.09 3.32
N THR A 25 -14.54 18.99 3.80
CA THR A 25 -13.77 17.80 4.21
C THR A 25 -13.36 16.90 3.02
N ASN A 26 -13.97 17.08 1.84
CA ASN A 26 -13.77 16.21 0.67
C ASN A 26 -12.35 16.32 0.07
N TRP A 27 -11.71 17.48 0.21
CA TRP A 27 -10.35 17.71 -0.27
C TRP A 27 -9.30 16.85 0.45
N VAL A 28 -9.52 16.54 1.73
CA VAL A 28 -8.60 15.70 2.51
C VAL A 28 -8.56 14.29 1.91
N TYR A 29 -9.72 13.73 1.55
CA TYR A 29 -9.81 12.41 0.93
C TYR A 29 -9.16 12.36 -0.45
N LEU A 30 -9.25 13.44 -1.24
CA LEU A 30 -8.54 13.55 -2.52
C LEU A 30 -7.02 13.56 -2.33
N VAL A 31 -6.51 14.37 -1.40
CA VAL A 31 -5.06 14.45 -1.13
C VAL A 31 -4.53 13.10 -0.65
N VAL A 32 -5.23 12.44 0.28
CA VAL A 32 -4.87 11.08 0.74
C VAL A 32 -4.90 10.07 -0.41
N GLY A 33 -5.93 10.12 -1.27
CA GLY A 33 -6.03 9.26 -2.45
C GLY A 33 -4.85 9.43 -3.39
N ILE A 34 -4.44 10.67 -3.69
CA ILE A 34 -3.28 10.97 -4.54
C ILE A 34 -1.99 10.42 -3.92
N ILE A 35 -1.79 10.59 -2.61
CA ILE A 35 -0.62 10.05 -1.91
C ILE A 35 -0.58 8.51 -2.02
N LEU A 36 -1.73 7.83 -1.88
CA LEU A 36 -1.82 6.38 -2.03
C LEU A 36 -1.54 5.91 -3.46
N VAL A 37 -1.93 6.68 -4.49
CA VAL A 37 -1.55 6.41 -5.88
C VAL A 37 -0.02 6.46 -6.04
N LEU A 38 0.61 7.52 -5.54
CA LEU A 38 2.08 7.66 -5.60
C LEU A 38 2.78 6.52 -4.84
N LEU A 39 2.28 6.17 -3.65
CA LEU A 39 2.80 5.05 -2.88
C LEU A 39 2.69 3.72 -3.65
N THR A 40 1.56 3.49 -4.33
CA THR A 40 1.33 2.30 -5.16
C THR A 40 2.37 2.20 -6.27
N LEU A 41 2.64 3.31 -6.97
CA LEU A 41 3.65 3.35 -8.03
C LEU A 41 5.04 3.02 -7.49
N VAL A 42 5.41 3.60 -6.35
CA VAL A 42 6.69 3.31 -5.67
C VAL A 42 6.79 1.82 -5.30
N LEU A 43 5.73 1.24 -4.74
CA LEU A 43 5.70 -0.18 -4.37
C LEU A 43 5.85 -1.11 -5.59
N LEU A 44 5.22 -0.78 -6.71
CA LEU A 44 5.36 -1.55 -7.96
C LEU A 44 6.78 -1.46 -8.54
N LEU A 45 7.42 -0.29 -8.46
CA LEU A 45 8.82 -0.15 -8.85
C LEU A 45 9.75 -0.98 -7.95
N ILE A 46 9.52 -0.97 -6.64
CA ILE A 46 10.25 -1.81 -5.67
C ILE A 46 10.01 -3.29 -5.95
N TYR A 47 8.78 -3.68 -6.31
CA TYR A 47 8.45 -5.07 -6.64
C TYR A 47 9.29 -5.62 -7.80
N LYS A 48 9.54 -4.81 -8.85
CA LYS A 48 10.44 -5.20 -9.95
C LYS A 48 11.84 -5.53 -9.45
N HIS A 49 12.37 -4.74 -8.52
CA HIS A 49 13.68 -5.01 -7.91
C HIS A 49 13.64 -6.24 -6.98
N SER A 50 12.54 -6.43 -6.27
CA SER A 50 12.29 -7.59 -5.41
C SER A 50 12.32 -8.92 -6.20
N LEU A 51 11.69 -8.94 -7.38
CA LEU A 51 11.70 -10.11 -8.27
C LEU A 51 13.11 -10.46 -8.75
N LYS A 52 13.95 -9.46 -9.04
CA LYS A 52 15.35 -9.70 -9.39
C LYS A 52 16.08 -10.38 -8.22
N LYS A 53 15.97 -9.83 -7.00
CA LYS A 53 16.59 -10.41 -5.81
C LYS A 53 16.13 -11.84 -5.53
N MET A 54 14.86 -12.14 -5.78
CA MET A 54 14.33 -13.49 -5.65
C MET A 54 14.98 -14.47 -6.64
N ARG A 55 15.21 -14.04 -7.90
CA ARG A 55 15.90 -14.85 -8.91
C ARG A 55 17.36 -15.08 -8.52
N ASP A 56 18.06 -14.03 -8.11
CA ASP A 56 19.45 -14.09 -7.66
C ASP A 56 19.59 -15.08 -6.48
N PHE A 57 18.64 -15.06 -5.54
CA PHE A 57 18.63 -16.01 -4.42
C PHE A 57 18.42 -17.47 -4.85
N LYS A 58 17.50 -17.73 -5.78
CA LYS A 58 17.28 -19.07 -6.33
C LYS A 58 18.53 -19.59 -7.07
N GLU A 59 19.21 -18.71 -7.80
CA GLU A 59 20.44 -19.04 -8.51
C GLU A 59 21.56 -19.42 -7.54
N LEU A 60 21.74 -18.67 -6.45
CA LEU A 60 22.70 -19.01 -5.40
C LEU A 60 22.41 -20.39 -4.77
N GLN A 61 21.15 -20.69 -4.46
CA GLN A 61 20.76 -22.01 -3.96
C GLN A 61 21.06 -23.12 -4.96
N LEU A 62 20.78 -22.89 -6.25
CA LEU A 62 21.06 -23.87 -7.30
C LEU A 62 22.56 -24.10 -7.48
N ASN A 63 23.37 -23.04 -7.41
CA ASN A 63 24.81 -23.14 -7.53
C ASN A 63 25.40 -23.94 -6.37
N GLN A 64 24.95 -23.70 -5.14
CA GLN A 64 25.37 -24.51 -3.99
C GLN A 64 24.95 -25.98 -4.17
N TYR A 65 23.71 -26.23 -4.60
CA TYR A 65 23.23 -27.60 -4.85
C TYR A 65 24.09 -28.34 -5.89
N LYS A 66 24.52 -27.65 -6.96
CA LYS A 66 25.39 -28.23 -7.99
C LYS A 66 26.78 -28.57 -7.46
N LEU A 67 27.34 -27.75 -6.57
CA LEU A 67 28.61 -28.03 -5.89
C LEU A 67 28.50 -29.27 -4.99
N ASP A 68 27.38 -29.38 -4.26
CA ASP A 68 27.14 -30.50 -3.35
C ASP A 68 26.78 -31.81 -4.10
N ASN A 69 26.32 -31.71 -5.36
CA ASN A 69 25.86 -32.83 -6.17
C ASN A 69 26.53 -32.87 -7.56
N PRO A 70 27.86 -33.07 -7.63
CA PRO A 70 28.62 -32.95 -8.89
C PRO A 70 28.21 -33.98 -9.96
N ARG A 71 27.54 -35.08 -9.57
CA ARG A 71 27.05 -36.11 -10.50
C ARG A 71 25.80 -35.68 -11.27
N LYS A 72 25.04 -34.70 -10.76
CA LYS A 72 23.80 -34.24 -11.38
C LYS A 72 24.06 -33.04 -12.29
N LYS A 73 24.29 -33.31 -13.57
CA LYS A 73 24.52 -32.28 -14.60
C LYS A 73 23.19 -31.75 -15.16
N GLY A 74 23.16 -30.47 -15.55
CA GLY A 74 22.00 -29.86 -16.23
C GLY A 74 20.78 -29.61 -15.35
N VAL A 75 20.92 -29.66 -14.02
CA VAL A 75 19.81 -29.46 -13.09
C VAL A 75 19.36 -27.99 -13.07
N SER A 76 18.06 -27.76 -13.26
CA SER A 76 17.39 -26.47 -13.04
C SER A 76 16.85 -26.35 -11.61
N TYR A 77 16.52 -25.13 -11.18
CA TYR A 77 15.96 -24.90 -9.84
C TYR A 77 14.62 -25.63 -9.65
N GLU A 78 13.82 -25.70 -10.70
CA GLU A 78 12.49 -26.31 -10.69
C GLU A 78 12.57 -27.84 -10.55
N ASN A 79 13.64 -28.45 -11.07
CA ASN A 79 13.82 -29.91 -11.09
C ASN A 79 14.79 -30.42 -10.01
N SER A 80 15.44 -29.52 -9.25
CA SER A 80 16.37 -29.90 -8.17
C SER A 80 15.67 -30.29 -6.87
N GLY A 81 14.36 -30.04 -6.76
CA GLY A 81 13.60 -30.16 -5.51
C GLY A 81 13.87 -29.02 -4.52
N LEU A 82 14.63 -28.00 -4.92
CA LEU A 82 14.81 -26.79 -4.12
C LEU A 82 13.51 -26.01 -4.06
N TYR A 83 13.22 -25.46 -2.88
CA TYR A 83 12.06 -24.60 -2.68
C TYR A 83 12.47 -23.29 -2.03
N LEU A 84 11.78 -22.22 -2.42
CA LEU A 84 11.97 -20.93 -1.78
C LEU A 84 11.29 -20.98 -0.40
N PRO A 85 12.01 -20.74 0.71
CA PRO A 85 11.41 -20.75 2.04
C PRO A 85 10.19 -19.82 2.11
N ALA A 86 9.17 -20.18 2.90
CA ALA A 86 7.93 -19.42 2.97
C ALA A 86 8.15 -17.95 3.35
N TRP A 87 9.06 -17.69 4.30
CA TRP A 87 9.44 -16.35 4.70
C TRP A 87 10.08 -15.52 3.58
N GLN A 88 10.92 -16.14 2.75
CA GLN A 88 11.53 -15.49 1.59
C GLN A 88 10.48 -15.14 0.53
N ARG A 89 9.53 -16.05 0.25
CA ARG A 89 8.38 -15.76 -0.63
C ARG A 89 7.56 -14.58 -0.12
N ALA A 90 7.24 -14.56 1.17
CA ALA A 90 6.49 -13.47 1.79
C ALA A 90 7.24 -12.14 1.65
N LYS A 91 8.54 -12.12 1.98
CA LYS A 91 9.40 -10.93 1.85
C LYS A 91 9.41 -10.36 0.43
N TYR A 92 9.57 -11.21 -0.58
CA TYR A 92 9.67 -10.73 -1.97
C TYR A 92 8.32 -10.31 -2.58
N ASN A 93 7.23 -10.92 -2.13
CA ASN A 93 5.87 -10.58 -2.57
C ASN A 93 5.24 -9.44 -1.75
N LEU A 94 5.82 -9.05 -0.62
CA LEU A 94 5.30 -7.99 0.24
C LEU A 94 5.01 -6.68 -0.52
N PRO A 95 5.89 -6.16 -1.40
CA PRO A 95 5.58 -4.94 -2.15
C PRO A 95 4.36 -5.07 -3.07
N LEU A 96 4.14 -6.24 -3.67
CA LEU A 96 2.95 -6.52 -4.49
C LEU A 96 1.68 -6.61 -3.62
N PHE A 97 1.78 -7.26 -2.46
CA PHE A 97 0.65 -7.33 -1.54
C PHE A 97 0.24 -5.93 -1.07
N LEU A 98 1.22 -5.11 -0.66
CA LEU A 98 0.99 -3.73 -0.24
C LEU A 98 0.44 -2.86 -1.37
N SER A 99 0.85 -3.08 -2.62
CA SER A 99 0.31 -2.31 -3.75
C SER A 99 -1.18 -2.61 -3.98
N VAL A 100 -1.61 -3.87 -3.88
CA VAL A 100 -3.03 -4.25 -4.00
C VAL A 100 -3.87 -3.63 -2.88
N VAL A 101 -3.37 -3.68 -1.64
CA VAL A 101 -4.03 -3.03 -0.50
C VAL A 101 -4.12 -1.51 -0.71
N SER A 102 -3.05 -0.88 -1.17
CA SER A 102 -3.00 0.57 -1.44
C SER A 102 -3.97 0.98 -2.55
N ILE A 103 -4.10 0.20 -3.63
CA ILE A 103 -5.08 0.45 -4.70
C ILE A 103 -6.50 0.37 -4.15
N THR A 104 -6.81 -0.66 -3.37
CA THR A 104 -8.14 -0.85 -2.77
C THR A 104 -8.50 0.33 -1.87
N SER A 105 -7.56 0.77 -1.03
CA SER A 105 -7.72 1.96 -0.19
C SER A 105 -7.90 3.24 -1.01
N THR A 106 -7.13 3.40 -2.09
CA THR A 106 -7.25 4.55 -3.01
C THR A 106 -8.66 4.67 -3.56
N ILE A 107 -9.21 3.56 -4.09
CA ILE A 107 -10.57 3.52 -4.63
C ILE A 107 -11.58 3.90 -3.54
N PHE A 108 -11.43 3.34 -2.34
CA PHE A 108 -12.30 3.66 -1.21
C PHE A 108 -12.30 5.16 -0.87
N PHE A 109 -11.12 5.79 -0.78
CA PHE A 109 -11.01 7.23 -0.49
C PHE A 109 -11.58 8.10 -1.61
N PHE A 110 -11.43 7.72 -2.89
CA PHE A 110 -12.05 8.46 -3.98
C PHE A 110 -13.58 8.36 -3.97
N VAL A 111 -14.13 7.19 -3.63
CA VAL A 111 -15.58 7.04 -3.45
C VAL A 111 -16.09 7.91 -2.31
N LEU A 112 -15.34 8.02 -1.20
CA LEU A 112 -15.69 8.92 -0.11
C LEU A 112 -15.58 10.39 -0.49
N ALA A 113 -14.57 10.77 -1.28
CA ALA A 113 -14.39 12.15 -1.74
C ALA A 113 -15.50 12.62 -2.71
N ALA A 114 -16.10 11.69 -3.44
CA ALA A 114 -17.15 11.95 -4.43
C ALA A 114 -18.57 12.05 -3.83
N LYS A 115 -18.73 11.73 -2.54
CA LYS A 115 -19.98 11.88 -1.79
C LYS A 115 -20.05 13.26 -1.13
#